data_AF-A0A951ICB6-F1
#
_entry.id   AF-A0A951ICB6-F1
#
_cell.length_a   1.000
_cell.length_b   1.000
_cell.length_c   1.000
_cell.angle_alpha   90.00
_cell.angle_beta   90.00
_cell.angle_gamma   90.00
#
_symmetry.space_group_name_H-M   'P 1'
#
loop_
_entity.id
_entity.type
_entity.pdbx_description
1 polymer ?
#
loop_
_entity_poly.entity_id
_entity_poly.type
_entity_poly.pdbx_seq_one_letter_code
_entity_poly.pdbx_strand_id
1 'polypeptide(L)'
;MTKATIETPEQIPGDINAGALILCDHALNAIPAEFGSLGVSQTDLERHIAYDIGAAEVARTLSAALGAPAILSRFSRLLIDPNRGRDDPTLVMRIADGAVIPGNANIDDADIEARLERFYVPYDRAITTAIGASLEADVVPAVISIHSFTPAMKGKARPWHCGLLWDSDERIAKPLIATLSASGDLVVGANEPYDGALEGDTLDRHTGSRGLPNVLVEIRQDLIDTKEKARAWGERLAAALRPTLRDTGVHRLVPHVSRASRRQASGKQAQAPLADLMATLESAVYRRLVGHLRERTDVQNIDLMNLAGFCRNCLSNWLKDAADAAGKPLSKEESRALVYGMPYEEWRTRYQKEASEAQKVAFASGAAHRH
;
A
#
# COMPACT_ATOMS: atom_id res chain seq x y z
N MET A 1 15.53 -6.18 18.36
CA MET A 1 15.95 -7.42 17.66
C MET A 1 17.29 -7.18 17.01
N THR A 2 18.12 -8.21 16.79
CA THR A 2 19.38 -8.05 16.04
C THR A 2 19.09 -7.94 14.55
N LYS A 3 20.01 -7.38 13.76
CA LYS A 3 19.91 -7.26 12.30
C LYS A 3 19.64 -8.61 11.62
N ALA A 4 20.42 -9.64 11.93
CA ALA A 4 20.26 -10.98 11.38
C ALA A 4 18.86 -11.59 11.68
N THR A 5 18.29 -11.25 12.84
CA THR A 5 16.93 -11.67 13.21
C THR A 5 15.83 -10.95 12.45
N ILE A 6 16.07 -9.77 11.85
CA ILE A 6 15.07 -9.05 11.03
C ILE A 6 15.09 -9.54 9.58
N GLU A 7 16.28 -9.85 9.05
CA GLU A 7 16.49 -10.32 7.66
C GLU A 7 16.02 -11.76 7.42
N THR A 8 15.97 -12.58 8.48
CA THR A 8 15.53 -13.98 8.37
C THR A 8 14.05 -14.08 8.78
N PRO A 9 13.19 -14.78 8.03
CA PRO A 9 11.81 -14.99 8.45
C PRO A 9 11.71 -15.85 9.72
N GLU A 10 10.67 -15.64 10.52
CA GLU A 10 10.32 -16.54 11.61
C GLU A 10 9.71 -17.80 11.01
N GLN A 11 10.27 -18.97 11.34
CA GLN A 11 9.75 -20.26 10.93
C GLN A 11 9.34 -21.02 12.19
N ILE A 12 8.05 -21.30 12.31
CA ILE A 12 7.48 -22.07 13.41
C ILE A 12 7.36 -23.51 12.93
N PRO A 13 8.00 -24.48 13.61
CA PRO A 13 7.89 -25.86 13.23
C PRO A 13 6.46 -26.36 13.46
N GLY A 14 6.03 -27.31 12.63
CA GLY A 14 4.75 -27.99 12.76
C GLY A 14 4.78 -29.31 11.99
N ASP A 15 3.72 -30.09 12.12
CA ASP A 15 3.55 -31.34 11.38
C ASP A 15 3.02 -31.01 9.98
N ILE A 16 3.79 -31.36 8.95
CA ILE A 16 3.36 -31.20 7.55
C ILE A 16 2.06 -31.97 7.27
N ASN A 17 1.82 -33.08 7.99
CA ASN A 17 0.60 -33.88 7.86
C ASN A 17 -0.64 -33.20 8.43
N ALA A 18 -0.49 -32.05 9.12
CA ALA A 18 -1.62 -31.16 9.41
C ALA A 18 -2.28 -30.62 8.12
N GLY A 19 -1.61 -30.75 6.97
CA GLY A 19 -2.15 -30.39 5.66
C GLY A 19 -2.29 -28.88 5.47
N ALA A 20 -1.64 -28.06 6.28
CA ALA A 20 -1.73 -26.60 6.22
C ALA A 20 -0.37 -25.94 6.36
N LEU A 21 -0.22 -24.75 5.77
CA LEU A 21 0.92 -23.85 5.95
C LEU A 21 0.39 -22.45 6.22
N ILE A 22 0.76 -21.88 7.37
CA ILE A 22 0.29 -20.55 7.77
C ILE A 22 1.32 -19.49 7.38
N LEU A 23 0.88 -18.41 6.75
CA LEU A 23 1.72 -17.29 6.35
C LEU A 23 1.29 -16.00 7.06
N CYS A 24 2.23 -15.11 7.33
CA CYS A 24 1.96 -13.74 7.77
C CYS A 24 2.98 -12.78 7.15
N ASP A 25 2.60 -12.14 6.06
CA ASP A 25 3.48 -11.29 5.26
C ASP A 25 3.84 -9.98 5.98
N HIS A 26 2.92 -9.44 6.77
CA HIS A 26 3.05 -8.14 7.45
C HIS A 26 3.12 -8.28 8.96
N ALA A 27 3.87 -9.27 9.45
CA ALA A 27 3.82 -9.69 10.84
C ALA A 27 4.40 -8.68 11.85
N LEU A 28 5.45 -7.95 11.48
CA LEU A 28 6.16 -7.03 12.38
C LEU A 28 6.45 -5.70 11.69
N ASN A 29 6.64 -4.64 12.49
CA ASN A 29 7.02 -3.30 12.05
C ASN A 29 8.52 -3.01 12.21
N ALA A 30 9.37 -4.02 12.34
CA ALA A 30 10.79 -3.81 12.64
C ALA A 30 11.54 -3.23 11.42
N ILE A 31 12.40 -2.25 11.67
CA ILE A 31 13.30 -1.66 10.69
C ILE A 31 14.74 -1.85 11.20
N PRO A 32 15.68 -2.38 10.40
CA PRO A 32 17.07 -2.52 10.82
C PRO A 32 17.69 -1.15 11.15
N ALA A 33 18.59 -1.12 12.14
CA ALA A 33 19.12 0.12 12.70
C ALA A 33 19.81 1.03 11.66
N GLU A 34 20.42 0.45 10.63
CA GLU A 34 21.04 1.21 9.53
C GLU A 34 20.05 2.03 8.69
N PHE A 35 18.77 1.68 8.69
CA PHE A 35 17.70 2.43 8.02
C PHE A 35 17.04 3.45 8.97
N GLY A 36 17.46 3.51 10.24
CA GLY A 36 16.84 4.34 11.27
C GLY A 36 15.35 4.00 11.41
N SER A 37 14.49 5.01 11.27
CA SER A 37 13.03 4.84 11.19
C SER A 37 12.47 5.03 9.78
N LEU A 38 13.30 5.00 8.73
CA LEU A 38 12.94 5.50 7.39
C LEU A 38 12.41 6.95 7.39
N GLY A 39 12.75 7.73 8.43
CA GLY A 39 12.26 9.09 8.62
C GLY A 39 10.78 9.19 9.02
N VAL A 40 10.11 8.08 9.36
CA VAL A 40 8.75 8.11 9.91
C VAL A 40 8.76 8.26 11.43
N SER A 41 7.65 8.77 11.98
CA SER A 41 7.47 8.91 13.42
C SER A 41 7.27 7.54 14.10
N GLN A 42 7.55 7.45 15.40
CA GLN A 42 7.28 6.20 16.15
C GLN A 42 5.79 5.86 16.15
N THR A 43 4.91 6.86 16.27
CA THR A 43 3.46 6.68 16.18
C THR A 43 3.05 6.09 14.83
N ASP A 44 3.69 6.50 13.73
CA ASP A 44 3.41 5.95 12.41
C ASP A 44 3.94 4.52 12.22
N LEU A 45 5.05 4.17 12.88
CA LEU A 45 5.53 2.78 12.91
C LEU A 45 4.60 1.85 13.69
N GLU A 46 3.83 2.37 14.64
CA GLU A 46 2.83 1.60 15.39
C GLU A 46 1.45 1.56 14.70
N ARG A 47 1.31 2.23 13.55
CA ARG A 47 0.09 2.18 12.72
C ARG A 47 0.15 1.03 11.72
N HIS A 48 -1.04 0.69 11.22
CA HIS A 48 -1.30 -0.29 10.17
C HIS A 48 -0.49 -0.09 8.87
N ILE A 49 0.09 1.10 8.65
CA ILE A 49 0.93 1.36 7.48
C ILE A 49 2.25 0.57 7.53
N ALA A 50 2.72 0.24 8.74
CA ALA A 50 4.01 -0.41 8.95
C ALA A 50 3.92 -1.94 9.02
N TYR A 51 2.77 -2.48 9.41
CA TYR A 51 2.52 -3.89 9.65
C TYR A 51 1.04 -4.12 9.90
N ASP A 52 0.64 -5.38 10.00
CA ASP A 52 -0.72 -5.78 10.29
C ASP A 52 -0.88 -6.03 11.80
N ILE A 53 -1.60 -5.13 12.45
CA ILE A 53 -1.79 -5.13 13.90
C ILE A 53 -2.53 -6.41 14.33
N GLY A 54 -1.86 -7.22 15.15
CA GLY A 54 -2.41 -8.46 15.72
C GLY A 54 -2.25 -9.70 14.83
N ALA A 55 -2.00 -9.54 13.52
CA ALA A 55 -1.95 -10.66 12.57
C ALA A 55 -0.91 -11.71 12.93
N ALA A 56 0.27 -11.31 13.42
CA ALA A 56 1.30 -12.25 13.83
C ALA A 56 0.87 -13.14 15.01
N GLU A 57 0.16 -12.60 16.00
CA GLU A 57 -0.33 -13.40 17.15
C GLU A 57 -1.46 -14.34 16.71
N VAL A 58 -2.33 -13.90 15.79
CA VAL A 58 -3.34 -14.77 15.16
C VAL A 58 -2.66 -15.93 14.43
N ALA A 59 -1.65 -15.65 13.59
CA ALA A 59 -0.93 -16.67 12.83
C ALA A 59 -0.22 -17.68 13.73
N ARG A 60 0.46 -17.22 14.80
CA ARG A 60 1.09 -18.10 15.80
C ARG A 60 0.06 -18.99 16.51
N THR A 61 -1.07 -18.42 16.90
CA THR A 61 -2.14 -19.16 17.58
C THR A 61 -2.77 -20.19 16.65
N LEU A 62 -3.04 -19.81 15.39
CA LEU A 62 -3.59 -20.69 14.37
C LEU A 62 -2.66 -21.88 14.08
N SER A 63 -1.36 -21.61 13.92
CA SER A 63 -0.31 -22.61 13.76
C SER A 63 -0.30 -23.61 14.91
N ALA A 64 -0.25 -23.11 16.16
CA ALA A 64 -0.27 -23.95 17.35
C ALA A 64 -1.56 -24.79 17.46
N ALA A 65 -2.72 -24.20 17.18
CA ALA A 65 -4.00 -24.88 17.27
C ALA A 65 -4.18 -25.97 16.20
N LEU A 66 -3.69 -25.74 14.98
CA LEU A 66 -3.74 -26.73 13.89
C LEU A 66 -2.57 -27.73 13.93
N GLY A 67 -1.51 -27.45 14.68
CA GLY A 67 -0.26 -28.22 14.64
C GLY A 67 0.51 -28.03 13.32
N ALA A 68 0.23 -26.95 12.59
CA ALA A 68 0.74 -26.70 11.24
C ALA A 68 1.97 -25.77 11.26
N PRO A 69 2.93 -25.92 10.33
CA PRO A 69 4.05 -24.99 10.20
C PRO A 69 3.58 -23.56 9.87
N ALA A 70 4.37 -22.56 10.28
CA ALA A 70 4.10 -21.17 9.92
C ALA A 70 5.35 -20.39 9.54
N ILE A 71 5.18 -19.41 8.66
CA ILE A 71 6.24 -18.52 8.18
C ILE A 71 5.78 -17.07 8.27
N LEU A 72 6.49 -16.27 9.05
CA LEU A 72 6.16 -14.87 9.30
C LEU A 72 7.35 -13.99 8.92
N SER A 73 7.08 -12.84 8.28
CA SER A 73 8.12 -11.84 8.07
C SER A 73 8.58 -11.26 9.42
N ARG A 74 9.77 -10.64 9.43
CA ARG A 74 10.30 -10.00 10.65
C ARG A 74 10.65 -8.54 10.47
N PHE A 75 10.21 -7.95 9.36
CA PHE A 75 10.48 -6.58 8.96
C PHE A 75 9.19 -5.87 8.56
N SER A 76 9.19 -4.54 8.68
CA SER A 76 8.08 -3.69 8.25
C SER A 76 7.90 -3.75 6.73
N ARG A 77 6.64 -3.77 6.29
CA ARG A 77 6.28 -3.59 4.88
C ARG A 77 6.72 -2.24 4.29
N LEU A 78 7.02 -1.24 5.14
CA LEU A 78 7.58 0.04 4.70
C LEU A 78 9.02 -0.10 4.21
N LEU A 79 9.76 -1.12 4.67
CA LEU A 79 11.11 -1.37 4.19
C LEU A 79 11.03 -1.92 2.76
N ILE A 80 10.24 -2.97 2.60
CA ILE A 80 9.85 -3.60 1.34
C ILE A 80 8.64 -4.49 1.62
N ASP A 81 7.62 -4.48 0.78
CA ASP A 81 6.39 -5.24 1.02
C ASP A 81 6.51 -6.66 0.41
N PRO A 82 6.56 -7.73 1.22
CA PRO A 82 6.72 -9.10 0.69
C PRO A 82 5.46 -9.65 0.01
N ASN A 83 4.31 -8.99 0.18
CA ASN A 83 3.03 -9.34 -0.45
C ASN A 83 2.75 -8.50 -1.71
N ARG A 84 3.81 -8.00 -2.36
CA ARG A 84 3.74 -7.28 -3.64
C ARG A 84 4.57 -8.00 -4.69
N GLY A 85 4.18 -7.83 -5.96
CA GLY A 85 5.03 -8.20 -7.09
C GLY A 85 6.35 -7.43 -7.04
N ARG A 86 7.42 -8.01 -7.60
CA ARG A 86 8.76 -7.38 -7.62
C ARG A 86 8.81 -6.12 -8.49
N ASP A 87 7.87 -5.99 -9.41
CA ASP A 87 7.66 -4.87 -10.31
C ASP A 87 6.51 -3.96 -9.87
N ASP A 88 5.87 -4.26 -8.73
CA ASP A 88 4.76 -3.46 -8.22
C ASP A 88 5.27 -2.06 -7.78
N PRO A 89 4.64 -0.96 -8.23
CA PRO A 89 5.09 0.40 -7.90
C PRO A 89 4.97 0.74 -6.41
N THR A 90 4.28 -0.10 -5.64
CA THR A 90 4.10 0.01 -4.18
C THR A 90 4.96 -0.97 -3.39
N LEU A 91 5.83 -1.76 -4.04
CA LEU A 91 6.79 -2.67 -3.41
C LEU A 91 7.62 -1.97 -2.33
N VAL A 92 8.07 -0.74 -2.61
CA VAL A 92 8.65 0.16 -1.60
C VAL A 92 7.80 1.42 -1.53
N MET A 93 6.88 1.43 -0.57
CA MET A 93 5.89 2.50 -0.41
C MET A 93 6.55 3.84 -0.06
N ARG A 94 6.17 4.92 -0.75
CA ARG A 94 6.67 6.28 -0.46
C ARG A 94 5.69 7.12 0.37
N ILE A 95 4.40 6.82 0.25
CA ILE A 95 3.32 7.50 0.98
C ILE A 95 2.29 6.46 1.41
N ALA A 96 1.96 6.39 2.69
CA ALA A 96 0.97 5.47 3.24
C ALA A 96 0.01 6.20 4.18
N ASP A 97 -1.29 6.14 3.89
CA ASP A 97 -2.37 6.76 4.70
C ASP A 97 -2.06 8.19 5.18
N GLY A 98 -1.57 9.02 4.25
CA GLY A 98 -1.22 10.42 4.48
C GLY A 98 0.17 10.67 5.10
N ALA A 99 0.86 9.62 5.57
CA ALA A 99 2.24 9.71 6.03
C ALA A 99 3.22 9.58 4.86
N VAL A 100 4.17 10.51 4.78
CA VAL A 100 5.33 10.40 3.88
C VAL A 100 6.36 9.49 4.54
N ILE A 101 7.08 8.68 3.74
CA ILE A 101 8.17 7.83 4.21
C ILE A 101 9.48 8.39 3.62
N PRO A 102 10.16 9.34 4.29
CA PRO A 102 11.31 10.05 3.74
C PRO A 102 12.45 9.13 3.27
N GLY A 103 12.72 8.04 4.01
CA GLY A 103 13.75 7.06 3.69
C GLY A 103 13.48 6.25 2.42
N ASN A 104 12.29 6.38 1.82
CA ASN A 104 11.92 5.76 0.55
C ASN A 104 11.75 6.79 -0.59
N ALA A 105 11.82 8.10 -0.30
CA ALA A 105 11.48 9.13 -1.28
C ALA A 105 12.39 9.10 -2.52
N ASN A 106 13.69 8.89 -2.31
CA ASN A 106 14.72 8.87 -3.36
C ASN A 106 15.30 7.47 -3.58
N ILE A 107 14.58 6.42 -3.20
CA ILE A 107 15.06 5.05 -3.41
C ILE A 107 15.21 4.77 -4.91
N ASP A 108 16.36 4.24 -5.30
CA ASP A 108 16.65 3.82 -6.67
C ASP A 108 16.55 2.29 -6.84
N ASP A 109 16.75 1.82 -8.07
CA ASP A 109 16.63 0.39 -8.39
C ASP A 109 17.69 -0.47 -7.68
N ALA A 110 18.88 0.08 -7.42
CA ALA A 110 19.95 -0.64 -6.73
C ALA A 110 19.62 -0.84 -5.25
N ASP A 111 19.07 0.19 -4.60
CA ASP A 111 18.57 0.11 -3.24
C ASP A 111 17.36 -0.85 -3.12
N ILE A 112 16.45 -0.85 -4.10
CA ILE A 112 15.32 -1.79 -4.14
C ILE A 112 15.84 -3.23 -4.25
N GLU A 113 16.78 -3.50 -5.17
CA GLU A 113 17.35 -4.84 -5.33
C GLU A 113 18.08 -5.29 -4.07
N ALA A 114 18.85 -4.41 -3.42
CA ALA A 114 19.49 -4.72 -2.14
C ALA A 114 18.47 -5.08 -1.05
N ARG A 115 17.31 -4.41 -1.00
CA ARG A 115 16.23 -4.76 -0.05
C ARG A 115 15.54 -6.07 -0.46
N LEU A 116 15.36 -6.33 -1.75
CA LEU A 116 14.83 -7.60 -2.25
C LEU A 116 15.70 -8.76 -1.79
N GLU A 117 17.00 -8.73 -2.08
CA GLU A 117 17.94 -9.80 -1.72
C GLU A 117 18.00 -10.06 -0.21
N ARG A 118 17.89 -9.00 0.60
CA ARG A 118 18.09 -9.07 2.05
C ARG A 118 16.85 -9.45 2.84
N PHE A 119 15.65 -9.08 2.38
CA PHE A 119 14.41 -9.23 3.18
C PHE A 119 13.36 -10.05 2.44
N TYR A 120 13.07 -9.68 1.19
CA TYR A 120 12.03 -10.32 0.40
C TYR A 120 12.42 -11.76 0.01
N VAL A 121 13.59 -11.94 -0.59
CA VAL A 121 14.05 -13.23 -1.12
C VAL A 121 14.18 -14.30 -0.02
N PRO A 122 14.72 -14.00 1.18
CA PRO A 122 14.75 -14.99 2.26
C PRO A 122 13.36 -15.43 2.73
N TYR A 123 12.39 -14.50 2.80
CA TYR A 123 11.00 -14.82 3.14
C TYR A 123 10.33 -15.69 2.07
N ASP A 124 10.40 -15.26 0.80
CA ASP A 124 9.84 -15.98 -0.36
C ASP A 124 10.46 -17.38 -0.54
N ARG A 125 11.77 -17.50 -0.28
CA ARG A 125 12.48 -18.79 -0.28
C ARG A 125 11.98 -19.70 0.83
N ALA A 126 11.79 -19.21 2.06
CA ALA A 126 11.30 -20.04 3.15
C ALA A 126 9.92 -20.63 2.83
N ILE A 127 9.01 -19.84 2.22
CA ILE A 127 7.70 -20.32 1.77
C ILE A 127 7.85 -21.40 0.71
N THR A 128 8.67 -21.15 -0.31
CA THR A 128 8.93 -22.11 -1.38
C THR A 128 9.49 -23.42 -0.83
N THR A 129 10.44 -23.36 0.11
CA THR A 129 11.02 -24.54 0.76
C THR A 129 9.98 -25.32 1.57
N ALA A 130 9.14 -24.66 2.37
CA ALA A 130 8.12 -25.34 3.18
C ALA A 130 7.05 -26.03 2.31
N ILE A 131 6.62 -25.37 1.23
CA ILE A 131 5.73 -25.97 0.24
C ILE A 131 6.40 -27.17 -0.43
N GLY A 132 7.66 -27.03 -0.87
CA GLY A 132 8.43 -28.10 -1.49
C GLY A 132 8.56 -29.32 -0.59
N ALA A 133 8.93 -29.12 0.68
CA ALA A 133 9.05 -30.20 1.66
C ALA A 133 7.72 -30.94 1.90
N SER A 134 6.59 -30.23 1.86
CA SER A 134 5.26 -30.87 1.97
C SER A 134 4.95 -31.73 0.75
N LEU A 135 5.19 -31.20 -0.44
CA LEU A 135 4.93 -31.91 -1.70
C LEU A 135 5.85 -33.12 -1.90
N GLU A 136 7.11 -33.04 -1.48
CA GLU A 136 8.07 -34.17 -1.48
C GLU A 136 7.62 -35.32 -0.55
N ALA A 137 6.82 -35.00 0.46
CA ALA A 137 6.21 -35.97 1.37
C ALA A 137 4.79 -36.42 0.93
N ASP A 138 4.41 -36.15 -0.33
CA ASP A 138 3.07 -36.42 -0.88
C ASP A 138 1.92 -35.71 -0.13
N VAL A 139 2.21 -34.59 0.54
CA VAL A 139 1.22 -33.76 1.22
C VAL A 139 0.98 -32.47 0.43
N VAL A 140 -0.28 -32.21 0.08
CA VAL A 140 -0.69 -30.95 -0.55
C VAL A 140 -1.17 -29.98 0.53
N PRO A 141 -0.38 -28.95 0.93
CA PRO A 141 -0.78 -28.05 1.99
C PRO A 141 -1.81 -27.03 1.52
N ALA A 142 -2.79 -26.74 2.40
CA ALA A 142 -3.61 -25.55 2.37
C ALA A 142 -2.81 -24.33 2.84
N VAL A 143 -2.57 -23.39 1.93
CA VAL A 143 -1.81 -22.17 2.22
C VAL A 143 -2.75 -21.09 2.73
N ILE A 144 -2.59 -20.71 4.00
CA ILE A 144 -3.48 -19.76 4.68
C ILE A 144 -2.66 -18.54 5.07
N SER A 145 -2.88 -17.41 4.39
CA SER A 145 -2.21 -16.15 4.73
C SER A 145 -3.06 -15.29 5.66
N ILE A 146 -2.46 -14.79 6.74
CA ILE A 146 -3.15 -14.01 7.79
C ILE A 146 -2.72 -12.54 7.71
N HIS A 147 -3.71 -11.68 7.50
CA HIS A 147 -3.61 -10.23 7.37
C HIS A 147 -4.63 -9.54 8.28
N SER A 148 -4.50 -8.23 8.42
CA SER A 148 -5.46 -7.39 9.13
C SER A 148 -5.68 -6.06 8.45
N PHE A 149 -6.87 -5.47 8.66
CA PHE A 149 -7.21 -4.19 8.06
C PHE A 149 -7.83 -3.21 9.08
N THR A 150 -7.67 -1.91 8.83
CA THR A 150 -8.25 -0.85 9.66
C THR A 150 -9.78 -0.88 9.66
N PRO A 151 -10.45 -0.54 10.78
CA PRO A 151 -11.91 -0.53 10.85
C PRO A 151 -12.58 0.55 9.98
N ALA A 152 -11.84 1.56 9.58
CA ALA A 152 -12.28 2.58 8.63
C ALA A 152 -11.14 2.99 7.71
N MET A 153 -11.49 3.44 6.50
CA MET A 153 -10.55 3.94 5.50
C MET A 153 -11.15 5.16 4.82
N LYS A 154 -10.40 6.28 4.78
CA LYS A 154 -10.85 7.55 4.19
C LYS A 154 -12.23 7.99 4.70
N GLY A 155 -12.48 7.84 6.00
CA GLY A 155 -13.73 8.22 6.67
C GLY A 155 -14.91 7.25 6.46
N LYS A 156 -14.72 6.15 5.72
CA LYS A 156 -15.76 5.11 5.54
C LYS A 156 -15.49 3.93 6.46
N ALA A 157 -16.50 3.54 7.24
CA ALA A 157 -16.46 2.33 8.05
C ALA A 157 -16.41 1.08 7.15
N ARG A 158 -15.66 0.07 7.59
CA ARG A 158 -15.61 -1.24 6.96
C ARG A 158 -16.40 -2.22 7.84
N PRO A 159 -17.60 -2.65 7.40
CA PRO A 159 -18.54 -3.35 8.27
C PRO A 159 -18.11 -4.79 8.60
N TRP A 160 -17.29 -5.40 7.75
CA TRP A 160 -16.86 -6.78 7.90
C TRP A 160 -15.98 -6.97 9.14
N HIS A 161 -16.22 -8.04 9.90
CA HIS A 161 -15.36 -8.48 10.99
C HIS A 161 -14.15 -9.24 10.47
N CYS A 162 -14.34 -10.02 9.40
CA CYS A 162 -13.26 -10.60 8.62
C CYS A 162 -13.63 -10.68 7.15
N GLY A 163 -12.61 -10.77 6.29
CA GLY A 163 -12.69 -10.97 4.86
C GLY A 163 -11.95 -12.23 4.45
N LEU A 164 -12.50 -12.97 3.51
CA LEU A 164 -11.83 -14.13 2.90
C LEU A 164 -11.56 -13.78 1.45
N LEU A 165 -10.29 -13.71 1.11
CA LEU A 165 -9.78 -13.29 -0.19
C LEU A 165 -9.23 -14.52 -0.89
N TRP A 166 -9.58 -14.65 -2.16
CA TRP A 166 -9.07 -15.69 -3.04
C TRP A 166 -9.10 -15.20 -4.48
N ASP A 167 -8.23 -15.77 -5.31
CA ASP A 167 -8.32 -15.54 -6.75
C ASP A 167 -9.45 -16.38 -7.36
N SER A 168 -9.14 -17.54 -7.94
CA SER A 168 -10.11 -18.39 -8.65
C SER A 168 -10.38 -19.69 -7.91
N ASP A 169 -9.48 -20.08 -7.01
CA ASP A 169 -9.65 -21.28 -6.19
C ASP A 169 -10.46 -20.97 -4.92
N GLU A 170 -11.70 -21.42 -4.92
CA GLU A 170 -12.67 -21.17 -3.86
C GLU A 170 -12.76 -22.29 -2.82
N ARG A 171 -11.93 -23.34 -2.94
CA ARG A 171 -12.04 -24.58 -2.15
C ARG A 171 -11.93 -24.37 -0.65
N ILE A 172 -11.18 -23.36 -0.22
CA ILE A 172 -11.09 -22.98 1.20
C ILE A 172 -12.04 -21.84 1.51
N ALA A 173 -12.02 -20.77 0.70
CA ALA A 173 -12.73 -19.54 1.00
C ALA A 173 -14.25 -19.75 1.17
N LYS A 174 -14.92 -20.46 0.25
CA LYS A 174 -16.38 -20.65 0.31
C LYS A 174 -16.83 -21.45 1.55
N PRO A 175 -16.28 -22.64 1.84
CA PRO A 175 -16.62 -23.38 3.05
C PRO A 175 -16.30 -22.61 4.34
N LEU A 176 -15.19 -21.87 4.36
CA LEU A 176 -14.80 -21.07 5.52
C LEU A 176 -15.76 -19.89 5.75
N ILE A 177 -16.17 -19.19 4.68
CA ILE A 177 -17.21 -18.15 4.76
C ILE A 177 -18.50 -18.72 5.33
N ALA A 178 -18.96 -19.87 4.81
CA ALA A 178 -20.17 -20.51 5.28
C ALA A 178 -20.09 -20.87 6.77
N THR A 179 -18.95 -21.43 7.21
CA THR A 179 -18.71 -21.82 8.60
C THR A 179 -18.68 -20.61 9.53
N LEU A 180 -17.95 -19.55 9.17
CA LEU A 180 -17.86 -18.33 9.99
C LEU A 180 -19.16 -17.53 10.02
N SER A 181 -19.97 -17.60 8.94
CA SER A 181 -21.25 -16.91 8.89
C SER A 181 -22.35 -17.64 9.68
N ALA A 182 -22.21 -18.96 9.87
CA ALA A 182 -23.22 -19.78 10.53
C ALA A 182 -23.44 -19.44 12.01
N SER A 183 -22.45 -18.84 12.69
CA SER A 183 -22.59 -18.40 14.08
C SER A 183 -23.46 -17.15 14.24
N GLY A 184 -23.70 -16.39 13.17
CA GLY A 184 -24.55 -15.20 13.17
C GLY A 184 -23.98 -13.97 13.89
N ASP A 185 -22.84 -14.09 14.57
CA ASP A 185 -22.14 -12.99 15.26
C ASP A 185 -21.12 -12.26 14.36
N LEU A 186 -20.86 -12.79 13.16
CA LEU A 186 -19.85 -12.25 12.24
C LEU A 186 -20.45 -11.71 10.94
N VAL A 187 -20.00 -10.52 10.53
CA VAL A 187 -20.16 -10.02 9.18
C VAL A 187 -18.93 -10.45 8.39
N VAL A 188 -19.09 -11.42 7.51
CA VAL A 188 -17.99 -12.03 6.75
C VAL A 188 -17.98 -11.49 5.31
N GLY A 189 -16.85 -10.91 4.90
CA GLY A 189 -16.63 -10.38 3.56
C GLY A 189 -16.11 -11.45 2.59
N ALA A 190 -16.64 -11.47 1.39
CA ALA A 190 -16.17 -12.31 0.30
C ALA A 190 -15.38 -11.44 -0.69
N ASN A 191 -14.04 -11.58 -0.73
CA ASN A 191 -13.16 -10.63 -1.43
C ASN A 191 -13.42 -9.16 -1.01
N GLU A 192 -13.50 -8.96 0.30
CA GLU A 192 -13.65 -7.65 0.94
C GLU A 192 -12.71 -7.57 2.14
N PRO A 193 -12.13 -6.40 2.49
CA PRO A 193 -12.30 -5.11 1.81
C PRO A 193 -11.44 -4.95 0.55
N TYR A 194 -10.71 -6.00 0.16
CA TYR A 194 -9.88 -6.04 -1.04
C TYR A 194 -10.19 -7.28 -1.89
N ASP A 195 -9.92 -7.20 -3.19
CA ASP A 195 -9.99 -8.35 -4.11
C ASP A 195 -8.80 -9.29 -3.85
N GLY A 196 -9.02 -10.60 -3.85
CA GLY A 196 -7.97 -11.62 -3.67
C GLY A 196 -7.24 -12.05 -4.94
N ALA A 197 -7.54 -11.45 -6.10
CA ALA A 197 -6.76 -11.65 -7.33
C ALA A 197 -5.80 -10.48 -7.54
N LEU A 198 -4.63 -10.59 -6.91
CA LEU A 198 -3.55 -9.61 -7.00
C LEU A 198 -2.36 -10.26 -7.68
N GLU A 199 -1.95 -9.69 -8.81
CA GLU A 199 -0.83 -10.21 -9.58
C GLU A 199 0.48 -10.06 -8.81
N GLY A 200 1.23 -11.16 -8.77
CA GLY A 200 2.54 -11.18 -8.13
C GLY A 200 2.50 -11.05 -6.61
N ASP A 201 1.34 -11.11 -5.95
CA ASP A 201 1.25 -11.17 -4.49
C ASP A 201 1.70 -12.56 -3.96
N THR A 202 1.80 -12.73 -2.64
CA THR A 202 2.35 -13.96 -2.05
C THR A 202 1.54 -15.19 -2.46
N LEU A 203 0.21 -15.11 -2.51
CA LEU A 203 -0.60 -16.26 -2.88
C LEU A 203 -0.52 -16.56 -4.38
N ASP A 204 -0.53 -15.55 -5.24
CA ASP A 204 -0.39 -15.73 -6.69
C ASP A 204 0.95 -16.43 -7.02
N ARG A 205 2.06 -15.91 -6.47
CA ARG A 205 3.42 -16.46 -6.71
C ARG A 205 3.57 -17.90 -6.23
N HIS A 206 3.01 -18.23 -5.07
CA HIS A 206 3.27 -19.52 -4.43
C HIS A 206 2.21 -20.58 -4.70
N THR A 207 0.98 -20.21 -5.07
CA THR A 207 -0.16 -21.15 -5.07
C THR A 207 -0.89 -21.29 -6.40
N GLY A 208 -1.15 -20.20 -7.13
CA GLY A 208 -2.09 -20.17 -8.24
C GLY A 208 -1.75 -21.14 -9.37
N SER A 209 -0.57 -20.95 -9.97
CA SER A 209 -0.08 -21.81 -11.06
C SER A 209 0.23 -23.24 -10.62
N ARG A 210 0.54 -23.45 -9.33
CA ARG A 210 0.80 -24.77 -8.74
C ARG A 210 -0.48 -25.52 -8.40
N GLY A 211 -1.61 -24.82 -8.33
CA GLY A 211 -2.91 -25.38 -7.96
C GLY A 211 -3.06 -25.71 -6.47
N LEU A 212 -2.27 -25.08 -5.61
CA LEU A 212 -2.36 -25.28 -4.17
C LEU A 212 -3.63 -24.62 -3.62
N PRO A 213 -4.41 -25.32 -2.78
CA PRO A 213 -5.57 -24.72 -2.12
C PRO A 213 -5.10 -23.58 -1.22
N ASN A 214 -5.73 -22.42 -1.34
CA ASN A 214 -5.29 -21.21 -0.65
C ASN A 214 -6.43 -20.30 -0.20
N VAL A 215 -6.15 -19.46 0.79
CA VAL A 215 -7.01 -18.35 1.20
C VAL A 215 -6.17 -17.28 1.90
N LEU A 216 -6.48 -16.02 1.68
CA LEU A 216 -6.01 -14.91 2.50
C LEU A 216 -7.14 -14.47 3.43
N VAL A 217 -6.86 -14.43 4.73
CA VAL A 217 -7.80 -14.02 5.78
C VAL A 217 -7.44 -12.61 6.23
N GLU A 218 -8.37 -11.69 6.03
CA GLU A 218 -8.30 -10.31 6.51
C GLU A 218 -9.12 -10.17 7.78
N ILE A 219 -8.54 -9.72 8.89
CA ILE A 219 -9.27 -9.53 10.16
C ILE A 219 -9.30 -8.05 10.52
N ARG A 220 -10.46 -7.53 10.90
CA ARG A 220 -10.54 -6.11 11.28
C ARG A 220 -9.74 -5.88 12.57
N GLN A 221 -8.75 -5.01 12.52
CA GLN A 221 -7.69 -4.94 13.55
C GLN A 221 -8.19 -4.60 14.96
N ASP A 222 -9.32 -3.89 15.13
CA ASP A 222 -9.93 -3.60 16.45
C ASP A 222 -10.35 -4.89 17.18
N LEU A 223 -10.54 -5.97 16.42
CA LEU A 223 -10.88 -7.28 16.93
C LEU A 223 -9.66 -8.12 17.30
N ILE A 224 -8.44 -7.66 17.04
CA ILE A 224 -7.17 -8.38 17.31
C ILE A 224 -6.04 -7.46 17.79
N ASP A 225 -6.36 -6.25 18.26
CA ASP A 225 -5.42 -5.22 18.73
C ASP A 225 -4.69 -5.56 20.05
N THR A 226 -5.08 -6.65 20.70
CA THR A 226 -4.50 -7.19 21.93
C THR A 226 -4.20 -8.67 21.74
N LYS A 227 -3.24 -9.20 22.50
CA LYS A 227 -2.85 -10.62 22.40
C LYS A 227 -4.01 -11.55 22.72
N GLU A 228 -4.83 -11.18 23.70
CA GLU A 228 -5.99 -11.95 24.14
C GLU A 228 -7.03 -12.06 23.03
N LYS A 229 -7.37 -10.93 22.39
CA LYS A 229 -8.30 -10.90 21.26
C LYS A 229 -7.74 -11.64 20.04
N ALA A 230 -6.46 -11.44 19.72
CA ALA A 230 -5.79 -12.13 18.62
C ALA A 230 -5.76 -13.65 18.81
N ARG A 231 -5.51 -14.13 20.03
CA ARG A 231 -5.58 -15.56 20.37
C ARG A 231 -6.99 -16.10 20.19
N ALA A 232 -8.00 -15.41 20.73
CA ALA A 232 -9.38 -15.82 20.57
C ALA A 232 -9.79 -15.93 19.09
N TRP A 233 -9.33 -14.99 18.24
CA TRP A 233 -9.52 -15.08 16.79
C TRP A 233 -8.76 -16.22 16.13
N GLY A 234 -7.50 -16.48 16.52
CA GLY A 234 -6.71 -17.60 16.01
C GLY A 234 -7.35 -18.96 16.34
N GLU A 235 -7.85 -19.13 17.56
CA GLU A 235 -8.58 -20.34 17.98
C GLU A 235 -9.91 -20.49 17.23
N ARG A 236 -10.66 -19.40 17.05
CA ARG A 236 -11.89 -19.38 16.26
C ARG A 236 -11.63 -19.78 14.81
N LEU A 237 -10.60 -19.22 14.18
CA LEU A 237 -10.21 -19.58 12.81
C LEU A 237 -9.79 -21.04 12.72
N ALA A 238 -9.00 -21.55 13.67
CA ALA A 238 -8.65 -22.96 13.72
C ALA A 238 -9.90 -23.85 13.77
N ALA A 239 -10.86 -23.53 14.66
CA ALA A 239 -12.12 -24.26 14.75
C ALA A 239 -12.91 -24.24 13.43
N ALA A 240 -12.97 -23.09 12.76
CA ALA A 240 -13.69 -22.93 11.50
C ALA A 240 -13.00 -23.60 10.30
N LEU A 241 -11.67 -23.70 10.30
CA LEU A 241 -10.88 -24.33 9.24
C LEU A 241 -10.84 -25.86 9.33
N ARG A 242 -10.92 -26.44 10.54
CA ARG A 242 -10.81 -27.89 10.74
C ARG A 242 -11.74 -28.74 9.85
N PRO A 243 -13.02 -28.41 9.65
CA PRO A 243 -13.88 -29.18 8.74
C PRO A 243 -13.35 -29.18 7.30
N THR A 244 -12.95 -28.02 6.80
CA THR A 244 -12.41 -27.84 5.45
C THR A 244 -11.09 -28.59 5.27
N LEU A 245 -10.19 -28.52 6.25
CA LEU A 245 -8.89 -29.22 6.21
C LEU A 245 -8.99 -30.74 6.38
N ARG A 246 -10.15 -31.26 6.80
CA ARG A 246 -10.40 -32.72 6.83
C ARG A 246 -10.94 -33.25 5.51
N ASP A 247 -11.40 -32.38 4.62
CA ASP A 247 -11.86 -32.78 3.29
C ASP A 247 -10.66 -33.05 2.38
N THR A 248 -10.43 -34.32 2.07
CA THR A 248 -9.36 -34.75 1.16
C THR A 248 -9.50 -34.16 -0.24
N GLY A 249 -10.71 -33.71 -0.61
CA GLY A 249 -10.96 -32.98 -1.84
C GLY A 249 -10.23 -31.64 -1.94
N VAL A 250 -9.96 -30.99 -0.81
CA VAL A 250 -9.21 -29.73 -0.70
C VAL A 250 -7.73 -29.97 -1.01
N HIS A 251 -7.14 -31.06 -0.51
CA HIS A 251 -5.71 -31.38 -0.61
C HIS A 251 -5.33 -32.02 -1.96
N ARG A 252 -5.68 -31.34 -3.06
CA ARG A 252 -5.33 -31.75 -4.43
C ARG A 252 -4.75 -30.56 -5.19
N LEU A 253 -3.84 -30.82 -6.12
CA LEU A 253 -3.35 -29.78 -7.02
C LEU A 253 -4.38 -29.52 -8.12
N VAL A 254 -4.94 -28.31 -8.17
CA VAL A 254 -5.89 -27.86 -9.19
C VAL A 254 -5.44 -26.49 -9.72
N PRO A 255 -4.57 -26.47 -10.75
CA PRO A 255 -4.09 -25.23 -11.33
C PRO A 255 -5.25 -24.40 -11.87
N HIS A 256 -5.17 -23.08 -11.68
CA HIS A 256 -6.16 -22.15 -12.20
C HIS A 256 -5.46 -20.94 -12.83
N VAL A 257 -6.16 -20.31 -13.77
CA VAL A 257 -5.72 -19.05 -14.37
C VAL A 257 -6.19 -17.91 -13.50
N SER A 258 -5.25 -17.10 -13.02
CA SER A 258 -5.55 -15.92 -12.21
C SER A 258 -6.56 -15.00 -12.88
N ARG A 259 -7.48 -14.42 -12.10
CA ARG A 259 -8.37 -13.34 -12.54
C ARG A 259 -7.58 -12.07 -12.83
N ALA A 260 -6.44 -11.84 -12.18
CA ALA A 260 -5.58 -10.68 -12.40
C ALA A 260 -4.94 -10.71 -13.79
N SER A 261 -4.38 -11.86 -14.21
CA SER A 261 -3.81 -12.01 -15.56
C SER A 261 -4.85 -11.84 -16.68
N ARG A 262 -6.11 -12.21 -16.43
CA ARG A 262 -7.23 -12.01 -17.38
C ARG A 262 -7.59 -10.53 -17.55
N ARG A 263 -7.51 -9.72 -16.48
CA ARG A 263 -7.75 -8.27 -16.54
C ARG A 263 -6.73 -7.57 -17.44
N GLN A 264 -5.44 -7.93 -17.37
CA GLN A 264 -4.41 -7.38 -18.26
C GLN A 264 -4.65 -7.70 -19.74
N ALA A 265 -5.02 -8.95 -20.07
CA ALA A 265 -5.30 -9.36 -21.45
C ALA A 265 -6.46 -8.57 -22.08
N SER A 266 -7.44 -8.15 -21.27
CA SER A 266 -8.57 -7.31 -21.68
C SER A 266 -8.31 -5.80 -21.58
N GLY A 267 -7.22 -5.37 -20.95
CA GLY A 267 -7.06 -4.04 -20.38
C GLY A 267 -5.72 -3.38 -20.69
N LYS A 268 -5.31 -3.33 -21.98
CA LYS A 268 -4.27 -2.38 -22.44
C LYS A 268 -4.74 -0.92 -22.32
N GLN A 269 -5.01 -0.46 -21.11
CA GLN A 269 -4.95 0.95 -20.74
C GLN A 269 -4.00 1.06 -19.55
N ALA A 270 -2.83 1.60 -19.86
CA ALA A 270 -1.66 1.68 -19.01
C ALA A 270 -1.98 2.29 -17.63
N GLN A 271 -1.63 1.56 -16.57
CA GLN A 271 -1.27 2.20 -15.31
C GLN A 271 0.03 2.94 -15.59
N ALA A 272 -0.03 4.26 -15.54
CA ALA A 272 1.07 5.07 -16.01
C ALA A 272 2.28 4.95 -15.07
N PRO A 273 3.51 4.97 -15.61
CA PRO A 273 4.74 4.72 -14.85
C PRO A 273 4.91 5.70 -13.68
N LEU A 274 5.76 5.38 -12.71
CA LEU A 274 6.00 6.17 -11.49
C LEU A 274 6.32 7.66 -11.74
N ALA A 275 6.98 7.97 -12.86
CA ALA A 275 7.20 9.35 -13.32
C ALA A 275 5.89 10.09 -13.61
N ASP A 276 4.88 9.39 -14.12
CA ASP A 276 3.53 9.90 -14.37
C ASP A 276 2.73 10.09 -13.07
N LEU A 277 2.99 9.29 -12.03
CA LEU A 277 2.39 9.50 -10.71
C LEU A 277 2.94 10.76 -10.03
N MET A 278 4.25 10.98 -10.04
CA MET A 278 4.84 12.22 -9.51
C MET A 278 4.35 13.42 -10.32
N ALA A 279 4.37 13.36 -11.65
CA ALA A 279 3.80 14.41 -12.49
C ALA A 279 2.31 14.66 -12.18
N THR A 280 1.54 13.61 -11.91
CA THR A 280 0.12 13.72 -11.51
C THR A 280 -0.04 14.42 -10.16
N LEU A 281 0.79 14.09 -9.17
CA LEU A 281 0.77 14.70 -7.85
C LEU A 281 1.23 16.17 -7.88
N GLU A 282 2.33 16.45 -8.59
CA GLU A 282 2.82 17.82 -8.82
C GLU A 282 1.76 18.66 -9.53
N SER A 283 1.12 18.11 -10.55
CA SER A 283 0.00 18.76 -11.26
C SER A 283 -1.19 19.01 -10.31
N ALA A 284 -1.50 18.07 -9.40
CA ALA A 284 -2.56 18.26 -8.41
C ALA A 284 -2.23 19.35 -7.39
N VAL A 285 -0.98 19.41 -6.91
CA VAL A 285 -0.49 20.46 -6.00
C VAL A 285 -0.50 21.82 -6.70
N TYR A 286 -0.03 21.89 -7.95
CA TYR A 286 -0.08 23.10 -8.76
C TYR A 286 -1.52 23.60 -8.94
N ARG A 287 -2.46 22.72 -9.31
CA ARG A 287 -3.89 23.05 -9.40
C ARG A 287 -4.44 23.59 -8.09
N ARG A 288 -4.05 23.01 -6.95
CA ARG A 288 -4.47 23.48 -5.61
C ARG A 288 -3.89 24.85 -5.28
N LEU A 289 -2.62 25.11 -5.56
CA LEU A 289 -1.98 26.41 -5.37
C LEU A 289 -2.68 27.49 -6.21
N VAL A 290 -2.90 27.20 -7.50
CA VAL A 290 -3.62 28.11 -8.42
C VAL A 290 -5.04 28.36 -7.92
N GLY A 291 -5.76 27.31 -7.52
CA GLY A 291 -7.10 27.44 -6.92
C GLY A 291 -7.11 28.35 -5.69
N HIS A 292 -6.19 28.13 -4.76
CA HIS A 292 -6.06 28.96 -3.56
C HIS A 292 -5.79 30.44 -3.87
N LEU A 293 -4.90 30.72 -4.84
CA LEU A 293 -4.58 32.09 -5.26
C LEU A 293 -5.73 32.79 -6.01
N ARG A 294 -6.65 32.04 -6.62
CA ARG A 294 -7.86 32.59 -7.25
C ARG A 294 -8.90 33.02 -6.21
N GLU A 295 -9.04 32.27 -5.13
CA GLU A 295 -9.92 32.61 -4.00
C GLU A 295 -9.40 33.84 -3.24
N ARG A 296 -8.08 33.93 -3.07
CA ARG A 296 -7.39 35.03 -2.36
C ARG A 296 -7.17 36.28 -3.22
N THR A 297 -8.25 36.85 -3.75
CA THR A 297 -8.21 38.10 -4.53
C THR A 297 -7.74 39.32 -3.72
N ASP A 298 -7.83 39.25 -2.38
CA ASP A 298 -7.28 40.24 -1.45
C ASP A 298 -5.75 40.32 -1.51
N VAL A 299 -5.07 39.22 -1.84
CA VAL A 299 -3.61 39.14 -1.94
C VAL A 299 -3.15 39.67 -3.30
N GLN A 300 -2.59 40.88 -3.34
CA GLN A 300 -2.14 41.51 -4.58
C GLN A 300 -0.78 40.95 -5.04
N ASN A 301 -0.53 40.99 -6.35
CA ASN A 301 0.72 40.49 -6.91
C ASN A 301 1.95 41.21 -6.36
N ILE A 302 1.86 42.51 -6.05
CA ILE A 302 2.99 43.27 -5.50
C ILE A 302 3.36 42.79 -4.09
N ASP A 303 2.38 42.36 -3.29
CA ASP A 303 2.62 41.80 -1.96
C ASP A 303 3.32 40.45 -2.05
N LEU A 304 2.87 39.59 -2.98
CA LEU A 304 3.52 38.30 -3.25
C LEU A 304 4.97 38.49 -3.73
N MET A 305 5.20 39.47 -4.62
CA MET A 305 6.55 39.78 -5.09
C MET A 305 7.46 40.28 -3.97
N ASN A 306 6.94 41.15 -3.09
CA ASN A 306 7.71 41.70 -1.97
C ASN A 306 8.03 40.65 -0.90
N LEU A 307 7.09 39.73 -0.63
CA LEU A 307 7.23 38.73 0.43
C LEU A 307 7.98 37.48 -0.02
N ALA A 308 7.69 36.97 -1.22
CA ALA A 308 8.07 35.63 -1.66
C ALA A 308 8.83 35.60 -2.99
N GLY A 309 9.05 36.75 -3.64
CA GLY A 309 9.82 36.83 -4.89
C GLY A 309 9.11 36.28 -6.14
N PHE A 310 7.86 35.83 -6.03
CA PHE A 310 7.04 35.42 -7.18
C PHE A 310 5.59 35.86 -7.02
N CYS A 311 4.82 35.88 -8.11
CA CYS A 311 3.39 36.17 -8.09
C CYS A 311 2.63 35.33 -9.16
N ARG A 312 1.33 35.59 -9.33
CA ARG A 312 0.50 34.90 -10.35
C ARG A 312 1.04 35.04 -11.78
N ASN A 313 1.63 36.19 -12.11
CA ASN A 313 2.28 36.39 -13.41
C ASN A 313 3.52 35.51 -13.59
N CYS A 314 4.28 35.25 -12.52
CA CYS A 314 5.42 34.33 -12.57
C CYS A 314 4.94 32.91 -12.84
N LEU A 315 3.89 32.45 -12.16
CA LEU A 315 3.27 31.14 -12.41
C LEU A 315 2.77 30.99 -13.86
N SER A 316 2.23 32.08 -14.43
CA SER A 316 1.78 32.09 -15.84
C SER A 316 2.98 32.01 -16.78
N ASN A 317 4.09 32.68 -16.47
CA ASN A 317 5.30 32.59 -17.29
C ASN A 317 5.90 31.18 -17.21
N TRP A 318 6.04 30.59 -16.01
CA TRP A 318 6.57 29.23 -15.85
C TRP A 318 5.73 28.18 -16.59
N LEU A 319 4.40 28.32 -16.58
CA LEU A 319 3.52 27.43 -17.34
C LEU A 319 3.73 27.58 -18.86
N LYS A 320 3.97 28.81 -19.33
CA LYS A 320 4.29 29.07 -20.73
C LYS A 320 5.67 28.50 -21.11
N ASP A 321 6.68 28.72 -20.27
CA ASP A 321 8.04 28.21 -20.48
C ASP A 321 8.04 26.67 -20.53
N ALA A 322 7.25 26.02 -19.68
CA ALA A 322 7.05 24.57 -19.70
C ALA A 322 6.35 24.09 -20.98
N ALA A 323 5.35 24.83 -21.47
CA ALA A 323 4.67 24.51 -22.74
C ALA A 323 5.62 24.67 -23.94
N ASP A 324 6.42 25.75 -23.97
CA ASP A 324 7.43 25.99 -25.01
C ASP A 324 8.49 24.87 -25.01
N ALA A 325 9.00 24.48 -23.84
CA ALA A 325 9.95 23.38 -23.69
C ALA A 325 9.37 22.03 -24.14
N ALA A 326 8.06 21.82 -23.96
CA ALA A 326 7.34 20.64 -24.42
C ALA A 326 6.88 20.72 -25.90
N GLY A 327 7.19 21.80 -26.61
CA GLY A 327 6.76 22.02 -28.00
C GLY A 327 5.24 22.14 -28.15
N LYS A 328 4.53 22.57 -27.11
CA LYS A 328 3.07 22.75 -27.10
C LYS A 328 2.71 24.22 -27.30
N PRO A 329 1.76 24.55 -28.20
CA PRO A 329 1.33 25.93 -28.37
C PRO A 329 0.58 26.41 -27.13
N LEU A 330 1.07 27.47 -26.50
CA LEU A 330 0.38 28.20 -25.42
C LEU A 330 0.76 29.69 -25.49
N SER A 331 -0.23 30.55 -25.75
CA SER A 331 -0.01 31.99 -25.74
C SER A 331 0.12 32.54 -24.31
N LYS A 332 0.66 33.75 -24.20
CA LYS A 332 0.81 34.44 -22.91
C LYS A 332 -0.55 34.75 -22.29
N GLU A 333 -1.52 35.11 -23.12
CA GLU A 333 -2.90 35.41 -22.74
C GLU A 333 -3.60 34.15 -22.21
N GLU A 334 -3.45 33.02 -22.90
CA GLU A 334 -4.00 31.73 -22.47
C GLU A 334 -3.38 31.24 -21.17
N SER A 335 -2.04 31.32 -21.04
CA SER A 335 -1.36 30.93 -19.80
C SER A 335 -1.82 31.75 -18.59
N ARG A 336 -2.00 33.06 -18.78
CA ARG A 336 -2.59 33.92 -17.75
C ARG A 336 -4.02 33.52 -17.43
N ALA A 337 -4.85 33.27 -18.43
CA ALA A 337 -6.22 32.81 -18.19
C ALA A 337 -6.25 31.49 -17.38
N LEU A 338 -5.31 30.58 -17.64
CA LEU A 338 -5.15 29.33 -16.90
C LEU A 338 -4.71 29.53 -15.44
N VAL A 339 -3.97 30.59 -15.10
CA VAL A 339 -3.64 30.89 -13.69
C VAL A 339 -4.74 31.69 -13.00
N TYR A 340 -5.24 32.75 -13.65
CA TYR A 340 -6.23 33.66 -13.07
C TYR A 340 -7.66 33.10 -13.08
N GLY A 341 -7.94 32.05 -13.86
CA GLY A 341 -9.27 31.43 -13.98
C GLY A 341 -10.25 32.22 -14.85
N MET A 342 -9.81 33.34 -15.41
CA MET A 342 -10.55 34.23 -16.33
C MET A 342 -9.54 35.08 -17.12
N PRO A 343 -9.95 35.78 -18.20
CA PRO A 343 -9.07 36.71 -18.90
C PRO A 343 -8.41 37.72 -17.95
N TYR A 344 -7.10 37.94 -18.10
CA TYR A 344 -6.33 38.78 -17.19
C TYR A 344 -6.88 40.21 -17.06
N GLU A 345 -7.31 40.82 -18.18
CA GLU A 345 -7.88 42.17 -18.14
C GLU A 345 -9.21 42.23 -17.37
N GLU A 346 -10.01 41.16 -17.39
CA GLU A 346 -11.22 41.05 -16.59
C GLU A 346 -10.89 40.93 -15.09
N TRP A 347 -9.92 40.09 -14.75
CA TRP A 347 -9.44 39.95 -13.36
C TRP A 347 -8.85 41.26 -12.84
N ARG A 348 -8.04 41.94 -13.66
CA ARG A 348 -7.43 43.24 -13.36
C ARG A 348 -8.50 44.30 -13.06
N THR A 349 -9.52 44.39 -13.90
CA THR A 349 -10.60 45.36 -13.71
C THR A 349 -11.40 45.09 -12.44
N ARG A 350 -11.62 43.81 -12.08
CA ARG A 350 -12.45 43.44 -10.92
C ARG A 350 -11.71 43.47 -9.59
N TYR A 351 -10.43 43.10 -9.56
CA TYR A 351 -9.75 42.73 -8.31
C TYR A 351 -8.39 43.39 -8.11
N GLN A 352 -7.76 43.94 -9.16
CA GLN A 352 -6.47 44.61 -9.00
C GLN A 352 -6.65 46.00 -8.40
N LYS A 353 -5.93 46.26 -7.31
CA LYS A 353 -5.87 47.56 -6.67
C LYS A 353 -4.58 48.29 -7.07
N GLU A 354 -4.63 49.61 -7.04
CA GLU A 354 -3.42 50.42 -7.20
C GLU A 354 -2.47 50.17 -6.02
N ALA A 355 -1.19 50.01 -6.33
CA ALA A 355 -0.17 49.82 -5.30
C ALA A 355 0.04 51.11 -4.51
N SER A 356 0.09 51.00 -3.19
CA SER A 356 0.49 52.11 -2.32
C SER A 356 1.96 52.47 -2.51
N GLU A 357 2.33 53.71 -2.16
CA GLU A 357 3.75 54.13 -2.22
C GLU A 357 4.66 53.26 -1.35
N ALA A 358 4.19 52.80 -0.20
CA ALA A 358 4.96 51.87 0.64
C ALA A 358 5.26 50.55 -0.08
N GLN A 359 4.27 49.98 -0.80
CA GLN A 359 4.48 48.76 -1.58
C GLN A 359 5.43 48.98 -2.77
N LYS A 360 5.34 50.14 -3.44
CA LYS A 360 6.24 50.52 -4.55
C LYS A 360 7.68 50.68 -4.05
N VAL A 361 7.88 51.36 -2.92
CA VAL A 361 9.20 51.52 -2.28
C VAL A 361 9.77 50.16 -1.89
N ALA A 362 8.99 49.31 -1.21
CA ALA A 362 9.44 47.97 -0.83
C ALA A 362 9.84 47.11 -2.05
N PHE A 363 9.07 47.20 -3.15
CA PHE A 363 9.36 46.49 -4.39
C PHE A 363 10.64 47.00 -5.06
N ALA A 364 10.88 48.31 -5.05
CA ALA A 364 12.10 48.92 -5.57
C ALA A 364 13.33 48.55 -4.73
N SER A 365 13.21 48.54 -3.39
CA SER A 365 14.31 48.15 -2.49
C SER A 365 14.62 46.65 -2.53
N GLY A 366 13.61 45.80 -2.75
CA GLY A 366 13.78 44.34 -2.90
C GLY A 366 14.41 43.91 -4.23
N ALA A 367 14.66 44.83 -5.16
CA ALA A 367 15.30 44.54 -6.44
C ALA A 367 16.77 44.08 -6.31
N ALA A 368 17.41 44.28 -5.15
CA ALA A 368 18.78 43.85 -4.89
C ALA A 368 18.95 42.31 -4.68
N HIS A 369 17.86 41.55 -4.56
CA HIS A 369 17.87 40.11 -4.28
C HIS A 369 17.27 39.24 -5.39
N ARG A 370 17.23 39.71 -6.64
CA ARG A 370 16.69 38.91 -7.76
C ARG A 370 17.82 38.14 -8.45
N HIS A 371 17.70 36.82 -8.48
CA HIS A 371 18.58 35.87 -9.18
C HIS A 371 18.66 36.14 -10.67
#